data_AF-A0A9W7ZTZ3-F1
#
_entry.id   AF-A0A9W7ZTZ3-F1
#
_cell.length_a   1.000
_cell.length_b   1.000
_cell.length_c   1.000
_cell.angle_alpha   90.00
_cell.angle_beta   90.00
_cell.angle_gamma   90.00
#
_symmetry.space_group_name_H-M   'P 1'
#
loop_
_entity.id
_entity.type
_entity.pdbx_description
1 polymer ?
#
loop_
_entity_poly.entity_id
_entity_poly.type
_entity_poly.pdbx_seq_one_letter_code
_entity_poly.pdbx_strand_id
1 'polypeptide(L)'
;MAYATYEVTMEQLAAAGITPELNTRKVVYIVVAFVYAIYSIYTSALFYVRSKRNDYLTKRAVNLVMIQSIANLPCVIILILYSGLQLFPCFLVMWTYYLTFIVWGVVLILRSMILIYQKQMNEVQFALHQHHNYQHSILSDRTYTDSDLGEHSRSRLAGLRIRLQTIRSRRVQFHDTIIRRAILAGLSLAVIIAVVVQAVSPRMTLSPLMVFCGVPMWEFMPYYVWQFFFTCIISPILLYLMYGFRDAFGIRYELVFSMTVAFIFLPLYMIWFFAMPASVNAAFPVTLWPAASLAVCHFVTVVVPLILSRRFLMFQRELIGPQQDTRWQQFSDMLNQPDTFAEFTESAAACFCPELVIFLQRYQHLKVHVIRYYETILRQDRDNDSDSALPSDMGPLTGVKGESYLDGTQQLSVTDDGATLPASPQRKVSQNTVVGDGFTDPLRCPLPPTDGEAESKTESPHQHLSPISIDDADRDHPGALNCDVPMTPRTVEQMDAKEFQFEGELVRMTDTVMEALRSRASLRDLFHNYGGELPGLSIPIQREIHNIYTAFVPANAELAINLKFISAHMLSAAIENKEYSLTMYDEAFREALNMLYFNVFPKHLHM
;
A
#
# COMPACT_ATOMS: atom_id res chain seq x y z
N MET A 1 46.42 38.35 -5.01
CA MET A 1 46.20 38.42 -3.54
C MET A 1 46.90 37.22 -2.91
N ALA A 2 48.06 37.43 -2.30
CA ALA A 2 48.69 36.41 -1.49
C ALA A 2 47.83 36.21 -0.23
N TYR A 3 47.19 35.06 -0.09
CA TYR A 3 46.54 34.68 1.15
C TYR A 3 47.67 34.38 2.14
N ALA A 4 48.01 35.36 2.98
CA ALA A 4 48.92 35.13 4.08
C ALA A 4 48.25 34.12 5.03
N THR A 5 48.71 32.87 4.98
CA THR A 5 48.38 31.83 5.95
C THR A 5 49.05 32.20 7.27
N TYR A 6 48.47 33.14 8.00
CA TYR A 6 48.88 33.34 9.39
C TYR A 6 48.41 32.11 10.16
N GLU A 7 49.36 31.35 10.70
CA GLU A 7 49.08 30.49 11.85
C GLU A 7 48.65 31.41 12.98
N VAL A 8 47.36 31.72 13.03
CA VAL A 8 46.78 32.51 14.12
C VAL A 8 46.79 31.60 15.33
N THR A 9 47.78 31.77 16.20
CA THR A 9 47.84 31.05 17.47
C THR A 9 46.65 31.49 18.34
N MET A 10 46.15 30.61 19.19
CA MET A 10 45.06 30.95 20.13
C MET A 10 45.43 32.15 21.02
N GLU A 11 46.74 32.36 21.26
CA GLU A 11 47.26 33.55 21.94
C GLU A 11 47.04 34.84 21.15
N GLN A 12 47.16 34.84 19.82
CA GLN A 12 46.88 36.02 19.00
C GLN A 12 45.38 36.37 18.98
N LEU A 13 44.50 35.36 18.99
CA LEU A 13 43.05 35.55 19.12
C LEU A 13 42.68 36.11 20.50
N ALA A 14 43.29 35.58 21.56
CA ALA A 14 43.11 36.10 22.91
C ALA A 14 43.65 37.54 23.06
N ALA A 15 44.81 37.83 22.47
CA ALA A 15 45.41 39.16 22.45
C ALA A 15 44.61 40.17 21.63
N ALA A 16 43.87 39.73 20.62
CA ALA A 16 42.96 40.57 19.83
C ALA A 16 41.66 40.94 20.58
N GLY A 17 41.53 40.58 21.85
CA GLY A 17 40.32 40.84 22.64
C GLY A 17 39.12 40.00 22.20
N ILE A 18 39.33 38.96 21.38
CA ILE A 18 38.32 37.94 21.09
C ILE A 18 38.34 37.00 22.30
N THR A 19 37.88 37.51 23.44
CA THR A 19 37.65 36.67 24.61
C THR A 19 36.52 35.70 24.27
N PRO A 20 36.59 34.43 24.71
CA PRO A 20 35.52 33.46 24.57
C PRO A 20 34.35 33.82 25.50
N GLU A 21 33.97 35.09 25.61
CA GLU A 21 32.72 35.45 26.25
C GLU A 21 31.61 34.75 25.49
N LEU A 22 30.91 33.92 26.25
CA LEU A 22 29.80 33.11 25.83
C LEU A 22 28.64 34.07 25.55
N ASN A 23 28.68 34.72 24.40
CA ASN A 23 27.61 35.60 23.95
C ASN A 23 26.29 34.82 24.01
N THR A 24 25.25 35.40 24.61
CA THR A 24 23.91 34.82 24.73
C THR A 24 23.44 34.15 23.43
N ARG A 25 23.77 34.74 22.28
CA ARG A 25 23.52 34.16 20.97
C ARG A 25 24.11 32.75 20.79
N LYS A 26 25.39 32.54 21.11
CA LYS A 26 26.08 31.25 20.99
C LYS A 26 25.37 30.18 21.84
N VAL A 27 25.02 30.55 23.07
CA VAL A 27 24.27 29.68 23.99
C VAL A 27 22.95 29.25 23.39
N VAL A 28 22.18 30.20 22.86
CA VAL A 28 20.87 29.92 22.24
C VAL A 28 21.01 28.93 21.08
N TYR A 29 21.94 29.14 20.14
CA TYR A 29 22.11 28.22 19.00
C TYR A 29 22.56 26.82 19.43
N ILE A 30 23.45 26.71 20.42
CA ILE A 30 23.88 25.41 20.97
C ILE A 30 22.69 24.69 21.62
N VAL A 31 21.90 25.39 22.44
CA VAL A 31 20.71 24.82 23.09
C VAL A 31 19.69 24.38 22.04
N VAL A 32 19.40 25.21 21.03
CA VAL A 32 18.47 24.87 19.95
C VAL A 32 18.95 23.65 19.15
N ALA A 33 20.23 23.59 18.80
CA ALA A 33 20.81 22.45 18.09
C ALA A 33 20.70 21.16 18.92
N PHE A 34 20.97 21.23 20.23
CA PHE A 34 20.86 20.10 21.14
C PHE A 34 19.42 19.63 21.32
N VAL A 35 18.48 20.54 21.54
CA VAL A 35 17.04 20.24 21.64
C VAL A 35 16.54 19.61 20.34
N TYR A 36 16.93 20.15 19.18
CA TYR A 36 16.59 19.59 17.88
C TYR A 36 17.16 18.17 17.70
N ALA A 37 18.41 17.93 18.13
CA ALA A 37 19.03 16.61 18.06
C ALA A 37 18.23 15.57 18.85
N ILE A 38 17.88 15.88 20.11
CA ILE A 38 17.05 14.99 20.95
C ILE A 38 15.70 14.75 20.29
N TYR A 39 15.03 15.82 19.84
CA TYR A 39 13.73 15.75 19.17
C TYR A 39 13.77 14.84 17.94
N SER A 40 14.76 15.03 17.06
CA SER A 40 14.88 14.29 15.81
C SER A 40 15.23 12.82 16.04
N ILE A 41 16.19 12.53 16.94
CA ILE A 41 16.54 11.15 17.31
C ILE A 41 15.34 10.42 17.94
N TYR A 42 14.68 11.05 18.91
CA TYR A 42 13.54 10.46 19.61
C TYR A 42 12.38 10.16 18.67
N THR A 43 12.00 11.12 17.82
CA THR A 43 10.89 10.95 16.87
C THR A 43 11.21 9.91 15.80
N SER A 44 12.44 9.87 15.28
CA SER A 44 12.83 8.84 14.30
C SER A 44 12.93 7.44 14.90
N ALA A 45 13.45 7.31 16.12
CA ALA A 45 13.46 6.03 16.83
C ALA A 45 12.03 5.54 17.09
N LEU A 46 11.14 6.43 17.56
CA LEU A 46 9.73 6.10 17.79
C LEU A 46 9.03 5.70 16.49
N PHE A 47 9.28 6.41 15.38
CA PHE A 47 8.76 6.08 14.06
C PHE A 47 9.20 4.69 13.63
N TYR A 48 10.48 4.37 13.73
CA TYR A 48 11.03 3.07 13.34
C TYR A 48 10.48 1.91 14.20
N VAL A 49 10.40 2.09 15.52
CA VAL A 49 9.87 1.05 16.41
C VAL A 49 8.38 0.83 16.15
N ARG A 50 7.62 1.91 15.99
CA ARG A 50 6.17 1.84 15.77
C ARG A 50 5.82 1.35 14.37
N SER A 51 6.65 1.62 13.37
CA SER A 51 6.42 1.15 12.00
C SER A 51 6.50 -0.36 11.88
N LYS A 52 7.24 -1.05 12.75
CA LYS A 52 7.25 -2.52 12.79
C LYS A 52 5.96 -3.14 13.31
N ARG A 53 5.12 -2.36 14.01
CA ARG A 53 3.90 -2.85 14.67
C ARG A 53 2.62 -2.29 14.05
N ASN A 54 2.72 -1.38 13.09
CA ASN A 54 1.58 -0.65 12.57
C ASN A 54 1.60 -0.65 11.03
N ASP A 55 0.65 -1.36 10.44
CA ASP A 55 0.50 -1.52 9.00
C ASP A 55 0.37 -0.18 8.26
N TYR A 56 -0.22 0.83 8.90
CA TYR A 56 -0.32 2.19 8.34
C TYR A 56 1.07 2.78 8.05
N LEU A 57 2.03 2.56 8.94
CA LEU A 57 3.39 3.09 8.82
C LEU A 57 4.27 2.21 7.92
N THR A 58 4.06 0.89 7.92
CA THR A 58 4.79 -0.06 7.05
C THR A 58 4.67 0.32 5.57
N LYS A 59 3.51 0.85 5.15
CA LYS A 59 3.27 1.27 3.77
C LYS A 59 4.09 2.50 3.32
N ARG A 60 4.71 3.26 4.23
CA ARG A 60 5.41 4.53 3.92
C ARG A 60 6.88 4.39 3.49
N ALA A 61 7.31 3.22 3.02
CA ALA A 61 8.71 2.94 2.67
C ALA A 61 9.69 3.34 3.80
N VAL A 62 9.46 2.79 5.01
CA VAL A 62 10.13 3.14 6.28
C VAL A 62 11.64 3.36 6.14
N ASN A 63 12.34 2.48 5.44
CA ASN A 63 13.80 2.57 5.27
C ASN A 63 14.24 3.86 4.58
N LEU A 64 13.49 4.33 3.57
CA LEU A 64 13.78 5.58 2.88
C LEU A 64 13.56 6.79 3.79
N VAL A 65 12.48 6.79 4.56
CA VAL A 65 12.19 7.85 5.55
C VAL A 65 13.30 7.92 6.60
N MET A 66 13.81 6.77 7.06
CA MET A 66 14.92 6.72 8.00
C MET A 66 16.22 7.22 7.40
N ILE A 67 16.57 6.84 6.16
CA ILE A 67 17.76 7.37 5.46
C ILE A 67 17.66 8.89 5.32
N GLN A 68 16.50 9.41 4.94
CA GLN A 68 16.24 10.85 4.86
C GLN A 68 16.44 11.54 6.22
N SER A 69 15.90 10.98 7.30
CA SER A 69 16.03 11.55 8.64
C SER A 69 17.48 11.52 9.14
N ILE A 70 18.19 10.41 8.92
CA ILE A 70 19.61 10.27 9.28
C ILE A 70 20.48 11.29 8.53
N ALA A 71 20.19 11.55 7.26
CA ALA A 71 20.89 12.58 6.49
C ALA A 71 20.55 14.00 7.00
N ASN A 72 19.28 14.27 7.31
CA ASN A 72 18.82 15.59 7.75
C ASN A 72 19.39 16.01 9.11
N LEU A 73 19.50 15.07 10.06
CA LEU A 73 19.95 15.33 11.43
C LEU A 73 21.29 16.10 11.52
N PRO A 74 22.41 15.57 10.99
CA PRO A 74 23.70 16.26 11.08
C PRO A 74 23.70 17.59 10.33
N CYS A 75 22.97 17.70 9.21
CA CYS A 75 22.86 18.93 8.44
C CYS A 75 22.22 20.05 9.25
N VAL A 76 21.03 19.81 9.83
CA VAL A 76 20.33 20.83 10.60
C VAL A 76 21.14 21.25 11.83
N ILE A 77 21.75 20.30 12.55
CA ILE A 77 22.64 20.60 13.68
C ILE A 77 23.82 21.47 13.23
N ILE A 78 24.52 21.08 12.18
CA ILE A 78 25.70 21.80 11.69
C ILE A 78 25.34 23.20 11.18
N LEU A 79 24.20 23.37 10.50
CA LEU A 79 23.75 24.68 10.03
C LEU A 79 23.34 25.61 11.18
N ILE A 80 22.68 25.09 12.22
CA ILE A 80 22.34 25.86 13.43
C ILE A 80 23.62 26.26 14.17
N LEU A 81 24.56 25.32 14.35
CA LEU A 81 25.84 25.60 15.01
C LEU A 81 26.70 26.60 14.22
N TYR A 82 26.78 26.44 12.89
CA TYR A 82 27.46 27.39 12.00
C TYR A 82 26.87 28.81 12.10
N SER A 83 25.55 28.91 12.29
CA SER A 83 24.85 30.20 12.46
C SER A 83 25.16 30.89 13.80
N GLY A 84 25.59 30.12 14.81
CA GLY A 84 25.92 30.62 16.15
C GLY A 84 27.41 30.79 16.42
N LEU A 85 28.26 29.93 15.85
CA LEU A 85 29.69 29.85 16.12
C LEU A 85 30.48 30.58 15.02
N GLN A 86 31.22 31.62 15.42
CA GLN A 86 32.09 32.38 14.50
C GLN A 86 33.28 31.56 13.98
N LEU A 87 33.74 30.58 14.76
CA LEU A 87 34.85 29.69 14.42
C LEU A 87 34.28 28.30 14.14
N PHE A 88 33.80 28.08 12.92
CA PHE A 88 33.23 26.80 12.51
C PHE A 88 33.92 26.28 11.24
N PRO A 89 34.35 25.02 11.18
CA PRO A 89 35.06 24.49 10.02
C PRO A 89 34.23 24.54 8.73
N CYS A 90 34.75 25.23 7.71
CA CYS A 90 34.04 25.40 6.43
C CYS A 90 33.79 24.10 5.69
N PHE A 91 34.75 23.16 5.76
CA PHE A 91 34.61 21.88 5.11
C PHE A 91 33.41 21.09 5.68
N LEU A 92 33.13 21.16 6.99
CA LEU A 92 31.97 20.45 7.57
C LEU A 92 30.64 20.98 7.03
N VAL A 93 30.53 22.30 6.85
CA VAL A 93 29.35 22.92 6.23
C VAL A 93 29.21 22.45 4.79
N MET A 94 30.29 22.52 4.01
CA MET A 94 30.30 22.08 2.61
C MET A 94 29.90 20.60 2.47
N TRP A 95 30.54 19.70 3.24
CA TRP A 95 30.26 18.26 3.21
C TRP A 95 28.82 17.95 3.59
N THR A 96 28.29 18.62 4.62
CA THR A 96 26.89 18.40 5.03
C THR A 96 25.90 18.85 3.97
N TYR A 97 26.14 19.97 3.27
CA TYR A 97 25.29 20.37 2.15
C TYR A 97 25.29 19.31 1.03
N TYR A 98 26.47 18.85 0.60
CA TYR A 98 26.57 17.87 -0.48
C TYR A 98 25.94 16.54 -0.12
N LEU A 99 26.33 15.95 1.02
CA LEU A 99 25.81 14.65 1.43
C LEU A 99 24.31 14.70 1.69
N THR A 100 23.82 15.74 2.37
CA THR A 100 22.42 15.78 2.79
C THR A 100 21.49 16.08 1.64
N PHE A 101 21.69 17.17 0.90
CA PHE A 101 20.71 17.60 -0.10
C PHE A 101 20.66 16.69 -1.33
N ILE A 102 21.78 16.07 -1.71
CA ILE A 102 21.80 15.07 -2.79
C ILE A 102 21.06 13.81 -2.33
N VAL A 103 21.40 13.26 -1.16
CA VAL A 103 20.72 12.06 -0.63
C VAL A 103 19.23 12.33 -0.37
N TRP A 104 18.91 13.48 0.23
CA TRP A 104 17.54 13.91 0.50
C TRP A 104 16.72 14.02 -0.81
N GLY A 105 17.25 14.70 -1.84
CA GLY A 105 16.57 14.83 -3.12
C GLY A 105 16.39 13.48 -3.82
N VAL A 106 17.41 12.62 -3.84
CA VAL A 106 17.32 11.25 -4.40
C VAL A 106 16.27 10.43 -3.66
N VAL A 107 16.25 10.47 -2.33
CA VAL A 107 15.24 9.75 -1.54
C VAL A 107 13.84 10.26 -1.84
N LEU A 108 13.64 11.57 -1.95
CA LEU A 108 12.33 12.15 -2.26
C LEU A 108 11.84 11.75 -3.66
N ILE A 109 12.73 11.72 -4.66
CA ILE A 109 12.44 11.19 -6.00
C ILE A 109 12.03 9.72 -5.91
N LEU A 110 12.81 8.88 -5.24
CA LEU A 110 12.52 7.45 -5.12
C LEU A 110 11.17 7.20 -4.44
N ARG A 111 10.86 7.93 -3.36
CA ARG A 111 9.56 7.82 -2.66
C ARG A 111 8.40 8.23 -3.56
N SER A 112 8.56 9.28 -4.35
CA SER A 112 7.53 9.74 -5.31
C SER A 112 7.32 8.72 -6.42
N MET A 113 8.41 8.17 -6.97
CA MET A 113 8.35 7.13 -8.00
C MET A 113 7.67 5.86 -7.48
N ILE A 114 7.97 5.43 -6.24
CA ILE A 114 7.30 4.27 -5.63
C ILE A 114 5.79 4.50 -5.54
N LEU A 115 5.35 5.69 -5.11
CA LEU A 115 3.93 6.02 -5.02
C LEU A 115 3.25 6.00 -6.40
N ILE A 116 3.90 6.56 -7.43
CA ILE A 116 3.41 6.55 -8.82
C ILE A 116 3.29 5.13 -9.34
N TYR A 117 4.31 4.29 -9.13
CA TYR A 117 4.27 2.89 -9.55
C TYR A 117 3.19 2.09 -8.82
N GLN A 118 2.99 2.33 -7.53
CA GLN A 118 1.93 1.68 -6.76
C GLN A 118 0.54 2.00 -7.32
N LYS A 119 0.29 3.26 -7.68
CA LYS A 119 -0.99 3.64 -8.31
C LYS A 119 -1.20 2.95 -9.65
N GLN A 120 -0.21 3.04 -10.56
CA GLN A 120 -0.31 2.44 -11.89
C GLN A 120 -0.56 0.93 -11.81
N MET A 121 0.08 0.26 -10.86
CA MET A 121 -0.14 -1.16 -10.63
C MET A 121 -1.58 -1.45 -10.19
N ASN A 122 -2.12 -0.67 -9.26
CA ASN A 122 -3.49 -0.87 -8.76
C ASN A 122 -4.55 -0.58 -9.83
N GLU A 123 -4.37 0.46 -10.64
CA GLU A 123 -5.27 0.77 -11.76
C GLU A 123 -5.30 -0.37 -12.78
N VAL A 124 -4.14 -0.92 -13.14
CA VAL A 124 -4.06 -2.04 -14.09
C VAL A 124 -4.64 -3.32 -13.48
N GLN A 125 -4.41 -3.58 -12.19
CA GLN A 125 -5.00 -4.74 -11.49
C GLN A 125 -6.52 -4.64 -11.44
N PHE A 126 -7.05 -3.46 -11.12
CA PHE A 126 -8.48 -3.21 -11.10
C PHE A 126 -9.10 -3.38 -12.50
N ALA A 127 -8.51 -2.78 -13.54
CA ALA A 127 -9.00 -2.92 -14.91
C ALA A 127 -8.95 -4.37 -15.42
N LEU A 128 -7.90 -5.12 -15.06
CA LEU A 128 -7.79 -6.54 -15.43
C LEU A 128 -8.89 -7.37 -14.77
N HIS A 129 -9.20 -7.07 -13.51
CA HIS A 129 -10.26 -7.76 -12.79
C HIS A 129 -11.65 -7.45 -13.34
N GLN A 130 -11.95 -6.18 -13.60
CA GLN A 130 -13.21 -5.77 -14.22
C GLN A 130 -13.42 -6.49 -15.56
N HIS A 131 -12.38 -6.58 -16.40
CA HIS A 131 -12.44 -7.35 -17.64
C HIS A 131 -12.65 -8.85 -17.43
N HIS A 132 -12.09 -9.45 -16.38
CA HIS A 132 -12.27 -10.87 -16.09
C HIS A 132 -13.71 -11.17 -15.65
N ASN A 133 -14.30 -10.32 -14.82
CA ASN A 133 -15.69 -10.41 -14.41
C ASN A 133 -16.64 -10.27 -15.61
N TYR A 134 -16.38 -9.28 -16.49
CA TYR A 134 -17.15 -9.07 -17.71
C TYR A 134 -17.10 -10.27 -18.66
N GLN A 135 -15.93 -10.91 -18.80
CA GLN A 135 -15.83 -12.12 -19.63
C GLN A 135 -16.63 -13.30 -19.05
N HIS A 136 -16.70 -13.41 -17.71
CA HIS A 136 -17.48 -14.44 -17.04
C HIS A 136 -18.99 -14.23 -17.19
N SER A 137 -19.49 -12.99 -17.11
CA SER A 137 -20.91 -12.70 -17.30
C SER A 137 -21.37 -13.06 -18.71
N ILE A 138 -20.60 -12.69 -19.74
CA ILE A 138 -20.89 -13.06 -21.14
C ILE A 138 -20.92 -14.58 -21.33
N LEU A 139 -19.93 -15.31 -20.82
CA LEU A 139 -19.88 -16.77 -20.98
C LEU A 139 -21.02 -17.50 -20.27
N SER A 140 -21.60 -16.88 -19.24
CA SER A 140 -22.77 -17.43 -18.55
C SER A 140 -24.07 -17.23 -19.32
N ASP A 141 -24.16 -16.18 -20.14
CA ASP A 141 -25.29 -15.91 -21.03
C ASP A 141 -25.11 -16.66 -22.36
N ARG A 142 -25.39 -17.97 -22.32
CA ARG A 142 -25.21 -18.97 -23.40
C ARG A 142 -25.95 -18.67 -24.72
N THR A 143 -26.58 -17.51 -24.85
CA THR A 143 -27.51 -17.16 -25.94
C THR A 143 -26.85 -16.38 -27.08
N TYR A 144 -25.61 -15.92 -26.93
CA TYR A 144 -24.93 -15.11 -27.94
C TYR A 144 -23.92 -15.95 -28.75
N THR A 145 -24.13 -16.06 -30.06
CA THR A 145 -23.20 -16.73 -30.98
C THR A 145 -21.90 -15.95 -31.13
N ASP A 146 -20.79 -16.63 -30.84
CA ASP A 146 -19.54 -16.13 -30.24
C ASP A 146 -18.31 -16.30 -31.17
N SER A 147 -18.21 -15.56 -32.27
CA SER A 147 -16.97 -15.55 -33.07
C SER A 147 -16.22 -14.22 -33.04
N ASP A 148 -16.91 -13.08 -33.21
CA ASP A 148 -16.22 -11.81 -33.48
C ASP A 148 -15.91 -10.99 -32.22
N LEU A 149 -16.74 -11.08 -31.17
CA LEU A 149 -16.53 -10.33 -29.93
C LEU A 149 -15.38 -10.91 -29.07
N GLY A 150 -15.10 -12.21 -29.24
CA GLY A 150 -14.09 -12.94 -28.50
C GLY A 150 -12.66 -12.54 -28.85
N GLU A 151 -12.37 -12.24 -30.12
CA GLU A 151 -10.99 -11.95 -30.55
C GLU A 151 -10.51 -10.58 -30.06
N HIS A 152 -11.34 -9.54 -30.17
CA HIS A 152 -10.99 -8.20 -29.68
C HIS A 152 -10.75 -8.19 -28.17
N SER A 153 -11.64 -8.82 -27.39
CA SER A 153 -11.54 -8.90 -25.94
C SER A 153 -10.29 -9.68 -25.49
N ARG A 154 -9.98 -10.80 -26.16
CA ARG A 154 -8.75 -11.59 -25.90
C ARG A 154 -7.49 -10.78 -26.18
N SER A 155 -7.47 -10.01 -27.27
CA SER A 155 -6.33 -9.14 -27.61
C SER A 155 -6.09 -8.04 -26.57
N ARG A 156 -7.16 -7.39 -26.09
CA ARG A 156 -7.09 -6.39 -25.01
C ARG A 156 -6.59 -7.00 -23.71
N LEU A 157 -7.13 -8.17 -23.32
CA LEU A 157 -6.73 -8.88 -22.11
C LEU A 157 -5.25 -9.31 -22.16
N ALA A 158 -4.80 -9.80 -23.32
CA ALA A 158 -3.39 -10.13 -23.54
C ALA A 158 -2.50 -8.89 -23.38
N GLY A 159 -2.90 -7.75 -23.95
CA GLY A 159 -2.20 -6.48 -23.78
C GLY A 159 -2.13 -6.01 -22.32
N LEU A 160 -3.23 -6.11 -21.56
CA LEU A 160 -3.26 -5.78 -20.14
C LEU A 160 -2.37 -6.70 -19.30
N ARG A 161 -2.40 -8.02 -19.56
CA ARG A 161 -1.52 -8.98 -18.87
C ARG A 161 -0.05 -8.71 -19.15
N ILE A 162 0.33 -8.44 -20.40
CA ILE A 162 1.71 -8.08 -20.76
C ILE A 162 2.14 -6.81 -20.05
N ARG A 163 1.28 -5.78 -20.02
CA ARG A 163 1.54 -4.52 -19.29
C ARG A 163 1.72 -4.78 -17.79
N LEU A 164 0.83 -5.54 -17.17
CA LEU A 164 0.90 -5.86 -15.74
C LEU A 164 2.17 -6.66 -15.39
N GLN A 165 2.50 -7.67 -16.19
CA GLN A 165 3.72 -8.47 -16.04
C GLN A 165 4.99 -7.60 -16.22
N THR A 166 4.96 -6.65 -17.14
CA THR A 166 6.04 -5.68 -17.34
C THR A 166 6.18 -4.74 -16.14
N ILE A 167 5.08 -4.21 -15.60
CA ILE A 167 5.09 -3.34 -14.41
C ILE A 167 5.58 -4.12 -13.18
N ARG A 168 5.14 -5.37 -13.02
CA ARG A 168 5.50 -6.23 -11.89
C ARG A 168 6.97 -6.66 -11.91
N SER A 169 7.47 -7.13 -13.06
CA SER A 169 8.88 -7.48 -13.21
C SER A 169 9.79 -6.29 -12.90
N ARG A 170 9.36 -5.09 -13.34
CA ARG A 170 10.00 -3.83 -12.95
C ARG A 170 9.88 -3.58 -11.46
N ARG A 171 8.72 -3.72 -10.82
CA ARG A 171 8.53 -3.46 -9.37
C ARG A 171 9.49 -4.27 -8.49
N VAL A 172 9.57 -5.59 -8.70
CA VAL A 172 10.43 -6.47 -7.88
C VAL A 172 11.91 -6.10 -8.07
N GLN A 173 12.34 -5.85 -9.30
CA GLN A 173 13.71 -5.40 -9.57
C GLN A 173 13.98 -3.99 -9.04
N PHE A 174 12.97 -3.13 -9.08
CA PHE A 174 13.06 -1.72 -8.71
C PHE A 174 13.18 -1.54 -7.20
N HIS A 175 12.43 -2.31 -6.41
CA HIS A 175 12.29 -2.01 -4.98
C HIS A 175 13.59 -2.16 -4.21
N ASP A 176 14.36 -3.23 -4.37
CA ASP A 176 15.55 -3.41 -3.51
C ASP A 176 16.85 -3.06 -4.24
N THR A 177 16.96 -3.46 -5.51
CA THR A 177 18.22 -3.29 -6.23
C THR A 177 18.37 -1.87 -6.78
N ILE A 178 17.32 -1.32 -7.39
CA ILE A 178 17.40 0.03 -7.97
C ILE A 178 17.46 1.08 -6.87
N ILE A 179 16.63 0.97 -5.82
CA ILE A 179 16.68 1.88 -4.67
C ILE A 179 18.09 1.90 -4.07
N ARG A 180 18.66 0.73 -3.74
CA ARG A 180 20.00 0.65 -3.16
C ARG A 180 21.06 1.22 -4.10
N ARG A 181 21.01 0.89 -5.40
CA ARG A 181 21.97 1.41 -6.39
C ARG A 181 21.84 2.92 -6.56
N ALA A 182 20.63 3.47 -6.61
CA ALA A 182 20.39 4.90 -6.75
C ALA A 182 20.90 5.69 -5.54
N ILE A 183 20.65 5.19 -4.31
CA ILE A 183 21.17 5.81 -3.09
C ILE A 183 22.69 5.73 -3.04
N LEU A 184 23.28 4.57 -3.34
CA LEU A 184 24.75 4.41 -3.39
C LEU A 184 25.37 5.31 -4.47
N ALA A 185 24.76 5.41 -5.65
CA ALA A 185 25.23 6.28 -6.72
C ALA A 185 25.14 7.76 -6.32
N GLY A 186 24.02 8.20 -5.73
CA GLY A 186 23.85 9.57 -5.22
C GLY A 186 24.84 9.92 -4.12
N LEU A 187 25.07 9.01 -3.17
CA LEU A 187 26.06 9.19 -2.11
C LEU A 187 27.50 9.23 -2.66
N SER A 188 27.83 8.31 -3.59
CA SER A 188 29.15 8.28 -4.22
C SER A 188 29.42 9.57 -4.99
N LEU A 189 28.43 10.05 -5.76
CA LEU A 189 28.52 11.31 -6.49
C LEU A 189 28.72 12.49 -5.54
N ALA A 190 27.96 12.56 -4.44
CA ALA A 190 28.11 13.61 -3.43
C ALA A 190 29.51 13.64 -2.80
N VAL A 191 30.05 12.46 -2.44
CA VAL A 191 31.40 12.34 -1.89
C VAL A 191 32.46 12.75 -2.91
N ILE A 192 32.36 12.29 -4.16
CA ILE A 192 33.31 12.64 -5.23
C ILE A 192 33.33 14.16 -5.44
N ILE A 193 32.16 14.81 -5.53
CA ILE A 193 32.06 16.26 -5.70
C ILE A 193 32.68 16.98 -4.49
N ALA A 194 32.34 16.57 -3.27
CA ALA A 194 32.88 17.19 -2.06
C ALA A 194 34.42 17.07 -1.97
N VAL A 195 34.97 15.91 -2.32
CA VAL A 195 36.42 15.67 -2.34
C VAL A 195 37.10 16.52 -3.42
N VAL A 196 36.53 16.60 -4.62
CA VAL A 196 37.09 17.44 -5.70
C VAL A 196 37.08 18.91 -5.31
N VAL A 197 35.97 19.42 -4.78
CA VAL A 197 35.87 20.81 -4.32
C VAL A 197 36.86 21.09 -3.20
N GLN A 198 37.00 20.16 -2.23
CA GLN A 198 37.97 20.29 -1.15
C GLN A 198 39.43 20.26 -1.64
N ALA A 199 39.74 19.45 -2.65
CA ALA A 199 41.09 19.35 -3.19
C ALA A 199 41.49 20.59 -4.01
N VAL A 200 40.54 21.20 -4.72
CA VAL A 200 40.78 22.36 -5.59
C VAL A 200 40.65 23.68 -4.84
N SER A 201 39.76 23.77 -3.84
CA SER A 201 39.54 25.01 -3.10
C SER A 201 40.52 25.16 -1.94
N PRO A 202 41.39 26.20 -1.94
CA PRO A 202 42.26 26.49 -0.81
C PRO A 202 41.49 26.96 0.43
N ARG A 203 40.18 27.23 0.32
CA ARG A 203 39.33 27.69 1.44
C ARG A 203 38.62 26.57 2.17
N MET A 204 38.62 25.37 1.58
CA MET A 204 37.96 24.19 2.15
C MET A 204 38.99 23.16 2.66
N THR A 205 40.26 23.56 2.83
CA THR A 205 41.35 22.69 3.29
C THR A 205 41.17 22.27 4.74
N LEU A 206 41.58 21.04 5.06
CA LEU A 206 41.58 20.52 6.42
C LEU A 206 42.78 21.01 7.24
N SER A 207 43.89 21.29 6.54
CA SER A 207 45.16 21.74 7.12
C SER A 207 45.80 22.79 6.18
N PRO A 208 45.93 24.07 6.60
CA PRO A 208 45.40 24.63 7.85
C PRO A 208 43.87 24.63 7.87
N LEU A 209 43.29 24.53 9.07
CA LEU A 209 41.84 24.51 9.27
C LEU A 209 41.24 25.90 9.00
N MET A 210 40.44 26.01 7.94
CA MET A 210 39.75 27.25 7.59
C MET A 210 38.43 27.39 8.34
N VAL A 211 38.30 28.47 9.11
CA VAL A 211 37.10 28.80 9.92
C VAL A 211 36.32 30.00 9.39
N PHE A 212 36.93 30.81 8.53
CA PHE A 212 36.29 31.96 7.90
C PHE A 212 35.77 31.58 6.53
N CYS A 213 34.53 31.14 6.49
CA CYS A 213 33.86 30.82 5.25
C CYS A 213 33.34 32.13 4.66
N GLY A 214 34.13 32.70 3.75
CA GLY A 214 33.67 33.83 2.95
C GLY A 214 32.36 33.49 2.23
N VAL A 215 31.68 34.53 1.72
CA VAL A 215 30.47 34.42 0.91
C VAL A 215 30.62 33.26 -0.10
N PRO A 216 29.64 32.33 -0.17
CA PRO A 216 29.75 31.09 -0.93
C PRO A 216 30.11 31.40 -2.39
N MET A 217 31.29 30.94 -2.80
CA MET A 217 31.75 31.06 -4.17
C MET A 217 31.38 29.78 -4.93
N TRP A 218 32.12 29.53 -6.02
CA TRP A 218 32.02 28.36 -6.87
C TRP A 218 32.02 27.01 -6.11
N GLU A 219 32.52 26.95 -4.86
CA GLU A 219 32.52 25.72 -4.04
C GLU A 219 31.13 25.18 -3.72
N PHE A 220 30.09 26.02 -3.73
CA PHE A 220 28.69 25.61 -3.51
C PHE A 220 27.87 25.54 -4.81
N MET A 221 28.47 25.86 -5.96
CA MET A 221 27.76 25.85 -7.24
C MET A 221 27.13 24.50 -7.58
N PRO A 222 27.81 23.35 -7.45
CA PRO A 222 27.18 22.06 -7.72
C PRO A 222 25.95 21.79 -6.84
N TYR A 223 25.95 22.24 -5.58
CA TYR A 223 24.79 22.18 -4.71
C TYR A 223 23.64 23.06 -5.23
N TYR A 224 23.91 24.33 -5.58
CA TYR A 224 22.87 25.22 -6.12
C TYR A 224 22.28 24.72 -7.43
N VAL A 225 23.13 24.19 -8.31
CA VAL A 225 22.72 23.57 -9.58
C VAL A 225 21.80 22.40 -9.30
N TRP A 226 22.21 21.46 -8.44
CA TRP A 226 21.36 20.33 -8.03
C TRP A 226 20.02 20.79 -7.47
N GLN A 227 20.04 21.73 -6.52
CA GLN A 227 18.84 22.22 -5.86
C GLN A 227 17.89 22.94 -6.84
N PHE A 228 18.42 23.69 -7.80
CA PHE A 228 17.66 24.31 -8.88
C PHE A 228 17.01 23.24 -9.78
N PHE A 229 17.77 22.27 -10.29
CA PHE A 229 17.22 21.19 -11.11
C PHE A 229 16.15 20.40 -10.36
N PHE A 230 16.41 20.06 -9.10
CA PHE A 230 15.46 19.35 -8.25
C PHE A 230 14.16 20.14 -8.04
N THR A 231 14.27 21.43 -7.74
CA THR A 231 13.12 22.26 -7.35
C THR A 231 12.34 22.79 -8.55
N CYS A 232 13.01 23.16 -9.63
CA CYS A 232 12.39 23.82 -10.78
C CYS A 232 12.03 22.86 -11.92
N ILE A 233 12.64 21.67 -11.99
CA ILE A 233 12.38 20.70 -13.08
C ILE A 233 11.82 19.40 -12.52
N ILE A 234 12.54 18.73 -11.62
CA ILE A 234 12.15 17.40 -11.15
C ILE A 234 10.88 17.47 -10.29
N SER A 235 10.81 18.39 -9.32
CA SER A 235 9.66 18.49 -8.42
C SER A 235 8.35 18.82 -9.16
N PRO A 236 8.28 19.78 -10.09
CA PRO A 236 7.07 20.02 -10.88
C PRO A 236 6.63 18.81 -11.71
N ILE A 237 7.58 18.08 -12.32
CA ILE A 237 7.26 16.84 -13.05
C ILE A 237 6.67 15.80 -12.10
N LEU A 238 7.26 15.59 -10.93
CA LEU A 238 6.74 14.64 -9.94
C LEU A 238 5.37 15.07 -9.40
N LEU A 239 5.15 16.36 -9.14
CA LEU A 239 3.87 16.91 -8.72
C LEU A 239 2.79 16.70 -9.78
N TYR A 240 3.12 16.95 -11.05
CA TYR A 240 2.24 16.69 -12.19
C TYR A 240 1.91 15.20 -12.31
N LEU A 241 2.91 14.33 -12.21
CA LEU A 241 2.70 12.88 -12.24
C LEU A 241 1.85 12.38 -11.06
N MET A 242 1.89 13.05 -9.91
CA MET A 242 1.05 12.77 -8.75
C MET A 242 -0.31 13.50 -8.76
N TYR A 243 -0.62 14.26 -9.82
CA TYR A 243 -1.88 14.98 -9.93
C TYR A 243 -3.06 14.00 -10.07
N GLY A 244 -4.18 14.31 -9.41
CA GLY A 244 -5.36 13.44 -9.38
C GLY A 244 -5.24 12.19 -8.49
N PHE A 245 -4.14 12.01 -7.74
CA PHE A 245 -3.95 10.81 -6.93
C PHE A 245 -4.69 10.94 -5.59
N ARG A 246 -5.76 10.17 -5.38
CA ARG A 246 -6.39 10.07 -4.06
C ARG A 246 -5.63 9.03 -3.25
N ASP A 247 -4.82 9.50 -2.30
CA ASP A 247 -4.03 8.63 -1.43
C ASP A 247 -4.63 8.60 -0.03
N ALA A 248 -5.13 7.42 0.32
CA ALA A 248 -5.77 7.15 1.59
C ALA A 248 -4.83 7.16 2.81
N PHE A 249 -3.51 7.08 2.59
CA PHE A 249 -2.51 7.12 3.67
C PHE A 249 -1.92 8.51 3.86
N GLY A 250 -2.16 9.46 2.95
CA GLY A 250 -1.60 10.81 3.03
C GLY A 250 -0.07 10.87 2.84
N ILE A 251 0.51 9.87 2.16
CA ILE A 251 1.88 9.87 1.62
C ILE A 251 2.00 10.92 0.52
N ARG A 252 1.00 11.06 -0.36
CA ARG A 252 0.96 12.11 -1.38
C ARG A 252 1.08 13.48 -0.75
N TYR A 253 0.23 13.78 0.23
CA TYR A 253 0.25 15.07 0.92
C TYR A 253 1.59 15.35 1.58
N GLU A 254 2.21 14.34 2.20
CA GLU A 254 3.56 14.44 2.77
C GLU A 254 4.62 14.82 1.73
N LEU A 255 4.61 14.15 0.57
CA LEU A 255 5.56 14.39 -0.52
C LEU A 255 5.34 15.75 -1.19
N VAL A 256 4.08 16.08 -1.52
CA VAL A 256 3.70 17.38 -2.09
C VAL A 256 4.12 18.50 -1.15
N PHE A 257 3.80 18.38 0.14
CA PHE A 257 4.18 19.38 1.13
C PHE A 257 5.69 19.56 1.23
N SER A 258 6.46 18.45 1.24
CA SER A 258 7.93 18.51 1.28
C SER A 258 8.51 19.22 0.03
N MET A 259 7.97 18.95 -1.16
CA MET A 259 8.36 19.63 -2.39
C MET A 259 7.98 21.12 -2.37
N THR A 260 6.79 21.46 -1.88
CA THR A 260 6.33 22.86 -1.73
C THR A 260 7.21 23.62 -0.74
N VAL A 261 7.59 23.02 0.39
CA VAL A 261 8.52 23.62 1.36
C VAL A 261 9.86 23.92 0.69
N ALA A 262 10.41 22.97 -0.09
CA ALA A 262 11.65 23.23 -0.83
C ALA A 262 11.50 24.36 -1.87
N PHE A 263 10.36 24.40 -2.57
CA PHE A 263 10.03 25.45 -3.54
C PHE A 263 9.91 26.84 -2.93
N ILE A 264 9.43 26.95 -1.69
CA ILE A 264 9.28 28.23 -0.98
C ILE A 264 10.61 28.66 -0.34
N PHE A 265 11.29 27.75 0.35
CA PHE A 265 12.47 28.08 1.14
C PHE A 265 13.71 28.35 0.28
N LEU A 266 13.81 27.78 -0.92
CA LEU A 266 14.94 28.05 -1.82
C LEU A 266 14.96 29.50 -2.33
N PRO A 267 13.88 30.07 -2.90
CA PRO A 267 13.83 31.49 -3.23
C PRO A 267 14.05 32.40 -2.02
N LEU A 268 13.47 32.07 -0.86
CA LEU A 268 13.70 32.84 0.37
C LEU A 268 15.18 32.86 0.76
N TYR A 269 15.85 31.71 0.71
CA TYR A 269 17.29 31.63 0.91
C TYR A 269 18.05 32.53 -0.08
N MET A 270 17.74 32.48 -1.37
CA MET A 270 18.41 33.28 -2.40
C MET A 270 18.15 34.78 -2.24
N ILE A 271 16.90 35.19 -2.00
CA ILE A 271 16.53 36.59 -1.74
C ILE A 271 17.25 37.09 -0.50
N TRP A 272 17.25 36.31 0.60
CA TRP A 272 17.93 36.68 1.83
C TRP A 272 19.43 36.83 1.63
N PHE A 273 20.02 35.93 0.83
CA PHE A 273 21.42 35.95 0.49
C PHE A 273 21.84 37.21 -0.28
N PHE A 274 21.05 37.65 -1.27
CA PHE A 274 21.40 38.78 -2.14
C PHE A 274 20.90 40.13 -1.64
N ALA A 275 19.77 40.18 -0.95
CA ALA A 275 19.08 41.43 -0.63
C ALA A 275 19.29 41.91 0.80
N MET A 276 19.59 41.03 1.76
CA MET A 276 19.60 41.43 3.17
C MET A 276 20.92 42.08 3.59
N PRO A 277 20.86 43.23 4.29
CA PRO A 277 22.05 43.89 4.79
C PRO A 277 22.74 43.04 5.85
N ALA A 278 24.06 43.23 5.99
CA ALA A 278 24.89 42.45 6.91
C ALA A 278 24.40 42.51 8.37
N SER A 279 23.78 43.62 8.80
CA SER A 279 23.19 43.75 10.14
C SER A 279 22.02 42.78 10.36
N VAL A 280 21.15 42.61 9.38
CA VAL A 280 20.01 41.68 9.43
C VAL A 280 20.51 40.23 9.31
N ASN A 281 21.46 39.97 8.42
CA ASN A 281 22.09 38.65 8.30
C ASN A 281 22.90 38.28 9.56
N ALA A 282 23.41 39.27 10.30
CA ALA A 282 24.01 39.04 11.60
C ALA A 282 22.96 38.59 12.62
N ALA A 283 21.75 39.13 12.62
CA ALA A 283 20.69 38.69 13.54
C ALA A 283 20.12 37.31 13.16
N PHE A 284 19.82 37.11 11.88
CA PHE A 284 19.27 35.87 11.32
C PHE A 284 20.10 35.43 10.10
N PRO A 285 21.07 34.52 10.32
CA PRO A 285 21.93 34.04 9.25
C PRO A 285 21.15 33.33 8.17
N VAL A 286 21.52 33.60 6.92
CA VAL A 286 20.95 32.99 5.72
C VAL A 286 20.89 31.45 5.78
N THR A 287 21.83 30.81 6.47
CA THR A 287 21.91 29.36 6.66
C THR A 287 20.77 28.76 7.49
N LEU A 288 19.98 29.58 8.19
CA LEU A 288 18.82 29.11 8.93
C LEU A 288 17.64 28.75 8.03
N TRP A 289 17.54 29.32 6.83
CA TRP A 289 16.48 28.95 5.86
C TRP A 289 16.53 27.47 5.47
N PRO A 290 17.67 26.91 4.99
CA PRO A 290 17.75 25.48 4.71
C PRO A 290 17.59 24.62 5.97
N ALA A 291 18.09 25.05 7.13
CA ALA A 291 17.89 24.33 8.39
C ALA A 291 16.41 24.23 8.77
N ALA A 292 15.66 25.34 8.66
CA ALA A 292 14.23 25.38 8.91
C ALA A 292 13.45 24.52 7.90
N SER A 293 13.80 24.59 6.62
CA SER A 293 13.20 23.74 5.57
C SER A 293 13.36 22.25 5.87
N LEU A 294 14.56 21.80 6.23
CA LEU A 294 14.82 20.39 6.58
C LEU A 294 14.14 19.98 7.89
N ALA A 295 14.03 20.88 8.87
CA ALA A 295 13.30 20.63 10.11
C ALA A 295 11.79 20.47 9.88
N VAL A 296 11.20 21.32 9.05
CA VAL A 296 9.79 21.21 8.63
C VAL A 296 9.57 19.92 7.85
N CYS A 297 10.46 19.59 6.91
CA CYS A 297 10.40 18.32 6.19
C CYS A 297 10.43 17.14 7.17
N HIS A 298 11.35 17.10 8.14
CA HIS A 298 11.39 16.04 9.16
C HIS A 298 10.11 15.93 9.96
N PHE A 299 9.53 17.06 10.40
CA PHE A 299 8.25 17.08 11.11
C PHE A 299 7.13 16.44 10.27
N VAL A 300 7.02 16.83 9.00
CA VAL A 300 5.99 16.33 8.09
C VAL A 300 6.21 14.86 7.75
N THR A 301 7.45 14.43 7.57
CA THR A 301 7.75 13.07 7.09
C THR A 301 7.84 12.03 8.20
N VAL A 302 8.13 12.44 9.44
CA VAL A 302 8.31 11.53 10.58
C VAL A 302 7.22 11.75 11.63
N VAL A 303 6.98 12.99 12.05
CA VAL A 303 6.11 13.30 13.20
C VAL A 303 4.63 13.26 12.83
N VAL A 304 4.23 13.84 11.70
CA VAL A 304 2.82 13.79 11.26
C VAL A 304 2.33 12.34 11.10
N PRO A 305 3.05 11.42 10.42
CA PRO A 305 2.66 10.02 10.33
C PRO A 305 2.58 9.33 11.70
N LEU A 306 3.49 9.66 12.63
CA LEU A 306 3.44 9.15 14.00
C LEU A 306 2.14 9.55 14.70
N ILE A 307 1.75 10.82 14.61
CA ILE A 307 0.51 11.34 15.21
C ILE A 307 -0.71 10.70 14.56
N LEU A 308 -0.76 10.67 13.22
CA LEU A 308 -1.86 10.08 12.46
C LEU A 308 -1.99 8.59 12.76
N SER A 309 -0.89 7.85 12.89
CA SER A 309 -0.93 6.43 13.27
C SER A 309 -1.50 6.21 14.67
N ARG A 310 -1.41 7.19 15.58
CA ARG A 310 -2.04 7.10 16.91
C ARG A 310 -3.54 7.38 16.81
N ARG A 311 -3.94 8.39 16.04
CA ARG A 311 -5.36 8.67 15.78
C ARG A 311 -6.04 7.49 15.11
N PHE A 312 -5.37 6.87 14.13
CA PHE A 312 -5.86 5.69 13.44
C PHE A 312 -6.06 4.50 14.40
N LEU A 313 -5.12 4.24 15.31
CA LEU A 313 -5.31 3.19 16.33
C LEU A 313 -6.44 3.51 17.31
N MET A 314 -6.61 4.77 17.71
CA MET A 314 -7.72 5.17 18.58
C MET A 314 -9.07 4.96 17.87
N PHE A 315 -9.14 5.34 16.59
CA PHE A 315 -10.32 5.15 15.76
C PHE A 315 -10.62 3.66 15.53
N GLN A 316 -9.60 2.81 15.32
CA GLN A 316 -9.78 1.36 15.27
C GLN A 316 -10.32 0.79 16.58
N ARG A 317 -9.91 1.33 17.74
CA ARG A 317 -10.49 0.92 19.04
C ARG A 317 -11.94 1.35 19.18
N GLU A 318 -12.28 2.53 18.69
CA GLU A 318 -13.66 3.03 18.70
C GLU A 318 -14.58 2.18 17.81
N LEU A 319 -14.06 1.70 16.68
CA LEU A 319 -14.77 0.75 15.80
C LEU A 319 -15.05 -0.61 16.48
N ILE A 320 -14.33 -0.96 17.56
CA ILE A 320 -14.56 -2.17 18.38
C ILE A 320 -15.50 -1.85 19.57
N GLY A 321 -15.97 -0.60 19.69
CA GLY A 321 -16.83 -0.14 20.78
C GLY A 321 -18.29 -0.66 20.68
N PRO A 322 -19.19 -0.19 21.58
CA PRO A 322 -20.59 -0.64 21.61
C PRO A 322 -21.41 -0.29 20.34
N GLN A 323 -20.91 0.61 19.49
CA GLN A 323 -21.49 0.90 18.17
C GLN A 323 -20.94 0.02 17.05
N GLN A 324 -20.11 -0.97 17.36
CA GLN A 324 -19.54 -1.88 16.37
C GLN A 324 -20.64 -2.55 15.56
N ASP A 325 -21.73 -2.99 16.21
CA ASP A 325 -22.82 -3.69 15.55
C ASP A 325 -23.52 -2.82 14.50
N THR A 326 -23.79 -1.54 14.78
CA THR A 326 -24.47 -0.65 13.84
C THR A 326 -23.58 -0.26 12.66
N ARG A 327 -22.30 0.05 12.91
CA ARG A 327 -21.35 0.35 11.82
C ARG A 327 -21.03 -0.87 10.97
N TRP A 328 -20.93 -2.04 11.60
CA TRP A 328 -20.75 -3.30 10.88
C TRP A 328 -21.97 -3.64 10.03
N GLN A 329 -23.18 -3.39 10.53
CA GLN A 329 -24.41 -3.51 9.73
C GLN A 329 -24.36 -2.59 8.52
N GLN A 330 -24.04 -1.30 8.68
CA GLN A 330 -23.90 -0.37 7.55
C GLN A 330 -22.86 -0.84 6.53
N PHE A 331 -21.71 -1.34 7.00
CA PHE A 331 -20.69 -1.91 6.13
C PHE A 331 -21.22 -3.14 5.39
N SER A 332 -21.90 -4.04 6.09
CA SER A 332 -22.52 -5.23 5.49
C SER A 332 -23.58 -4.86 4.45
N ASP A 333 -24.45 -3.90 4.76
CA ASP A 333 -25.51 -3.42 3.87
C ASP A 333 -24.90 -2.81 2.59
N MET A 334 -23.81 -2.06 2.73
CA MET A 334 -23.06 -1.49 1.61
C MET A 334 -22.41 -2.57 0.73
N LEU A 335 -21.91 -3.67 1.32
CA LEU A 335 -21.39 -4.80 0.56
C LEU A 335 -22.52 -5.59 -0.14
N ASN A 336 -23.74 -5.53 0.39
CA ASN A 336 -24.91 -6.24 -0.14
C ASN A 336 -25.67 -5.43 -1.21
N GLN A 337 -25.32 -4.16 -1.42
CA GLN A 337 -25.90 -3.32 -2.45
C GLN A 337 -24.89 -3.14 -3.59
N PRO A 338 -25.24 -3.49 -4.85
CA PRO A 338 -24.30 -3.50 -5.97
C PRO A 338 -23.73 -2.10 -6.25
N ASP A 339 -24.59 -1.08 -6.26
CA ASP A 339 -24.23 0.30 -6.58
C ASP A 339 -23.21 0.84 -5.56
N THR A 340 -23.51 0.69 -4.27
CA THR A 340 -22.60 1.13 -3.20
C THR A 340 -21.34 0.26 -3.12
N PHE A 341 -21.42 -1.02 -3.48
CA PHE A 341 -20.25 -1.89 -3.51
C PHE A 341 -19.30 -1.52 -4.64
N ALA A 342 -19.80 -1.07 -5.79
CA ALA A 342 -18.98 -0.55 -6.89
C ALA A 342 -18.20 0.72 -6.45
N GLU A 343 -18.88 1.68 -5.83
CA GLU A 343 -18.25 2.89 -5.27
C GLU A 343 -17.23 2.54 -4.16
N PHE A 344 -17.56 1.56 -3.32
CA PHE A 344 -16.65 1.06 -2.30
C PHE A 344 -15.41 0.37 -2.90
N THR A 345 -15.58 -0.31 -4.03
CA THR A 345 -14.47 -0.96 -4.75
C THR A 345 -13.52 0.08 -5.33
N GLU A 346 -14.04 1.18 -5.90
CA GLU A 346 -13.22 2.31 -6.33
C GLU A 346 -12.46 2.91 -5.13
N SER A 347 -13.13 3.05 -3.99
CA SER A 347 -12.53 3.52 -2.74
C SER A 347 -11.42 2.59 -2.24
N ALA A 348 -11.59 1.27 -2.36
CA ALA A 348 -10.57 0.28 -2.02
C ALA A 348 -9.36 0.36 -2.97
N ALA A 349 -9.58 0.57 -4.26
CA ALA A 349 -8.51 0.80 -5.23
C ALA A 349 -7.71 2.08 -4.90
N ALA A 350 -8.41 3.16 -4.56
CA ALA A 350 -7.80 4.41 -4.07
C ALA A 350 -7.05 4.22 -2.73
N CYS A 351 -7.47 3.24 -1.92
CA CYS A 351 -6.79 2.87 -0.66
C CYS A 351 -5.61 1.91 -0.84
N PHE A 352 -5.18 1.64 -2.06
CA PHE A 352 -4.14 0.66 -2.37
C PHE A 352 -4.41 -0.71 -1.75
N CYS A 353 -5.66 -1.16 -1.85
CA CYS A 353 -6.05 -2.52 -1.47
C CYS A 353 -7.16 -3.11 -2.38
N PRO A 354 -7.08 -2.97 -3.72
CA PRO A 354 -8.05 -3.59 -4.62
C PRO A 354 -8.06 -5.12 -4.47
N GLU A 355 -6.92 -5.74 -4.13
CA GLU A 355 -6.78 -7.19 -3.97
C GLU A 355 -7.74 -7.78 -2.92
N LEU A 356 -8.09 -7.00 -1.88
CA LEU A 356 -9.03 -7.44 -0.86
C LEU A 356 -10.43 -7.62 -1.47
N VAL A 357 -10.92 -6.60 -2.18
CA VAL A 357 -12.27 -6.65 -2.78
C VAL A 357 -12.35 -7.74 -3.86
N ILE A 358 -11.29 -7.86 -4.67
CA ILE A 358 -11.17 -8.90 -5.68
C ILE A 358 -11.24 -10.29 -5.01
N PHE A 359 -10.53 -10.50 -3.91
CA PHE A 359 -10.57 -11.76 -3.16
C PHE A 359 -11.99 -12.09 -2.66
N LEU A 360 -12.69 -11.11 -2.09
CA LEU A 360 -14.08 -11.28 -1.65
C LEU A 360 -14.99 -11.73 -2.79
N GLN A 361 -14.96 -11.02 -3.92
CA GLN A 361 -15.79 -11.33 -5.09
C GLN A 361 -15.49 -12.74 -5.62
N ARG A 362 -14.21 -13.12 -5.74
CA ARG A 362 -13.84 -14.45 -6.23
C ARG A 362 -14.24 -15.57 -5.27
N TYR A 363 -14.15 -15.32 -3.97
CA TYR A 363 -14.59 -16.30 -2.98
C TYR A 363 -16.12 -16.47 -2.97
N GLN A 364 -16.88 -15.38 -3.11
CA GLN A 364 -18.33 -15.43 -3.27
C GLN A 364 -18.73 -16.16 -4.55
N HIS A 365 -18.05 -15.87 -5.67
CA HIS A 365 -18.26 -16.58 -6.94
C HIS A 365 -18.03 -18.08 -6.80
N LEU A 366 -16.94 -18.49 -6.13
CA LEU A 366 -16.67 -19.90 -5.84
C LEU A 366 -17.82 -20.55 -5.06
N LYS A 367 -18.37 -19.87 -4.03
CA LYS A 367 -19.50 -20.40 -3.25
C LYS A 367 -20.72 -20.64 -4.13
N VAL A 368 -21.09 -19.67 -4.97
CA VAL A 368 -22.20 -19.79 -5.91
C VAL A 368 -21.98 -20.95 -6.88
N HIS A 369 -20.76 -21.10 -7.40
CA HIS A 369 -20.41 -22.18 -8.33
C HIS A 369 -20.53 -23.56 -7.68
N VAL A 370 -20.06 -23.71 -6.43
CA VAL A 370 -20.21 -24.95 -5.65
C VAL A 370 -21.67 -25.30 -5.41
N ILE A 371 -22.50 -24.31 -5.05
CA ILE A 371 -23.93 -24.53 -4.81
C ILE A 371 -24.62 -25.03 -6.08
N ARG A 372 -24.39 -24.36 -7.22
CA ARG A 372 -24.94 -24.77 -8.51
C ARG A 372 -24.52 -26.19 -8.90
N TYR A 373 -23.26 -26.56 -8.64
CA TYR A 373 -22.78 -27.91 -8.88
C TYR A 373 -23.55 -28.95 -8.07
N TYR A 374 -23.73 -28.76 -6.77
CA TYR A 374 -24.51 -29.69 -5.95
C TYR A 374 -25.99 -29.71 -6.33
N GLU A 375 -26.59 -28.58 -6.70
CA GLU A 375 -27.96 -28.55 -7.22
C GLU A 375 -28.12 -29.39 -8.49
N THR A 376 -27.12 -29.40 -9.38
CA THR A 376 -27.16 -30.26 -10.58
C THR A 376 -27.10 -31.74 -10.25
N ILE A 377 -26.28 -32.14 -9.28
CA ILE A 377 -26.21 -33.55 -8.81
C ILE A 377 -27.54 -33.96 -8.19
N LEU A 378 -28.08 -33.14 -7.29
CA LEU A 378 -29.34 -33.45 -6.61
C LEU A 378 -30.53 -33.54 -7.57
N ARG A 379 -30.52 -32.77 -8.66
CA ARG A 379 -31.53 -32.90 -9.72
C ARG A 379 -31.39 -34.21 -10.47
N GLN A 380 -30.17 -34.61 -10.83
CA GLN A 380 -29.91 -35.89 -11.51
C GLN A 380 -30.35 -37.10 -10.66
N ASP A 381 -30.08 -37.09 -9.36
CA ASP A 381 -30.51 -38.17 -8.46
C ASP A 381 -32.04 -38.27 -8.39
N ARG A 382 -32.73 -37.12 -8.30
CA ARG A 382 -34.19 -37.08 -8.27
C ARG A 382 -34.82 -37.58 -9.57
N ASP A 383 -34.23 -37.26 -10.72
CA ASP A 383 -34.73 -37.72 -12.01
C ASP A 383 -34.50 -39.24 -12.18
N ASN A 384 -33.38 -39.78 -11.71
CA ASN A 384 -33.09 -41.23 -11.71
C ASN A 384 -34.05 -42.04 -10.82
N ASP A 385 -34.46 -41.50 -9.67
CA ASP A 385 -35.47 -42.13 -8.79
C ASP A 385 -36.88 -42.10 -9.39
N SER A 386 -37.17 -41.12 -10.25
CA SER A 386 -38.48 -40.97 -10.90
C SER A 386 -38.71 -42.05 -11.96
N ASP A 387 -37.66 -42.43 -12.70
CA ASP A 387 -37.74 -43.42 -13.78
C ASP A 387 -37.75 -44.87 -13.28
N SER A 388 -37.33 -45.11 -12.03
CA SER A 388 -37.30 -46.46 -11.42
C SER A 388 -38.60 -46.86 -10.70
N ALA A 389 -39.58 -45.95 -10.58
CA ALA A 389 -40.82 -46.17 -9.83
C ALA A 389 -42.06 -46.56 -10.67
N LEU A 390 -41.94 -46.79 -11.98
CA LEU A 390 -43.05 -47.28 -12.84
C LEU A 390 -42.83 -48.73 -13.29
N PRO A 391 -43.26 -49.75 -12.51
CA PRO A 391 -43.42 -51.10 -13.02
C PRO A 391 -44.57 -51.12 -14.01
N SER A 392 -44.25 -51.06 -15.30
CA SER A 392 -45.18 -51.41 -16.37
C SER A 392 -45.30 -52.93 -16.44
N ASP A 393 -46.05 -53.53 -15.51
CA ASP A 393 -46.57 -54.88 -15.69
C ASP A 393 -47.91 -55.09 -14.96
N MET A 394 -49.00 -54.76 -15.67
CA MET A 394 -50.26 -55.49 -15.56
C MET A 394 -50.66 -55.95 -16.96
N GLY A 395 -49.99 -57.00 -17.46
CA GLY A 395 -50.44 -57.82 -18.59
C GLY A 395 -50.96 -59.19 -18.11
N PRO A 396 -52.03 -59.74 -18.71
CA PRO A 396 -52.79 -60.84 -18.13
C PRO A 396 -52.15 -62.23 -18.33
N LEU A 397 -52.27 -63.04 -17.29
CA LEU A 397 -51.94 -64.46 -17.21
C LEU A 397 -52.58 -65.29 -18.33
N THR A 398 -51.76 -65.93 -19.17
CA THR A 398 -51.99 -67.30 -19.68
C THR A 398 -50.71 -67.96 -20.18
N GLY A 399 -50.25 -68.99 -19.45
CA GLY A 399 -50.02 -70.34 -19.99
C GLY A 399 -48.72 -70.71 -20.74
N VAL A 400 -48.19 -71.88 -20.31
CA VAL A 400 -47.45 -72.91 -21.09
C VAL A 400 -45.91 -72.71 -21.19
N LYS A 401 -45.06 -73.40 -20.42
CA LYS A 401 -44.55 -74.81 -20.45
C LYS A 401 -43.37 -75.03 -21.43
N GLY A 402 -42.20 -75.39 -20.89
CA GLY A 402 -41.27 -76.38 -21.52
C GLY A 402 -39.84 -75.94 -21.87
N GLU A 403 -38.87 -76.72 -21.34
CA GLU A 403 -37.51 -77.05 -21.86
C GLU A 403 -36.39 -75.99 -21.72
N SER A 404 -35.27 -76.18 -21.00
CA SER A 404 -34.20 -77.22 -20.96
C SER A 404 -33.08 -77.01 -21.99
N TYR A 405 -31.84 -76.76 -21.51
CA TYR A 405 -30.47 -77.18 -21.93
C TYR A 405 -29.44 -76.09 -21.51
N LEU A 406 -28.48 -76.39 -20.59
CA LEU A 406 -27.03 -76.68 -20.82
C LEU A 406 -26.26 -75.48 -21.44
N ASP A 407 -25.09 -75.00 -21.02
CA ASP A 407 -23.89 -75.56 -20.38
C ASP A 407 -22.93 -74.36 -20.10
N GLY A 408 -21.85 -74.54 -19.30
CA GLY A 408 -20.66 -73.67 -19.42
C GLY A 408 -20.04 -73.09 -18.15
N THR A 409 -19.37 -73.94 -17.36
CA THR A 409 -18.34 -73.63 -16.36
C THR A 409 -17.17 -72.79 -16.91
N GLN A 410 -16.65 -71.83 -16.13
CA GLN A 410 -15.20 -71.74 -15.85
C GLN A 410 -14.86 -70.79 -14.70
N GLN A 411 -14.18 -71.36 -13.69
CA GLN A 411 -13.40 -70.67 -12.67
C GLN A 411 -12.17 -70.01 -13.30
N LEU A 412 -11.77 -68.83 -12.82
CA LEU A 412 -10.35 -68.45 -12.80
C LEU A 412 -10.02 -67.51 -11.64
N SER A 413 -9.09 -67.97 -10.82
CA SER A 413 -8.35 -67.30 -9.76
C SER A 413 -7.28 -66.35 -10.31
N VAL A 414 -7.10 -65.16 -9.71
CA VAL A 414 -5.91 -64.28 -9.87
C VAL A 414 -5.73 -63.54 -8.54
N THR A 415 -4.93 -64.10 -7.63
CA THR A 415 -3.54 -63.73 -7.26
C THR A 415 -3.39 -62.36 -6.61
N ASP A 416 -3.13 -62.47 -5.30
CA ASP A 416 -2.56 -61.52 -4.36
C ASP A 416 -1.08 -61.32 -4.72
N ASP A 417 -0.68 -60.09 -5.06
CA ASP A 417 0.73 -59.72 -5.22
C ASP A 417 1.02 -58.43 -4.44
N GLY A 418 1.84 -58.60 -3.42
CA GLY A 418 2.34 -57.53 -2.57
C GLY A 418 3.30 -56.60 -3.32
N ALA A 419 3.17 -55.31 -3.04
CA ALA A 419 4.19 -54.32 -3.37
C ALA A 419 4.57 -53.55 -2.10
N THR A 420 5.71 -53.96 -1.54
CA THR A 420 6.49 -53.31 -0.49
C THR A 420 6.86 -51.88 -0.93
N LEU A 421 6.41 -50.86 -0.20
CA LEU A 421 6.89 -49.48 -0.36
C LEU A 421 8.03 -49.18 0.62
N PRO A 422 9.07 -48.44 0.20
CA PRO A 422 10.27 -48.22 0.99
C PRO A 422 10.05 -47.17 2.07
N ALA A 423 10.66 -47.44 3.23
CA ALA A 423 10.74 -46.57 4.38
C ALA A 423 11.33 -45.19 4.01
N SER A 424 10.60 -44.12 4.36
CA SER A 424 11.13 -42.76 4.41
C SER A 424 11.89 -42.52 5.72
N PRO A 425 12.96 -41.72 5.70
CA PRO A 425 13.90 -41.59 6.81
C PRO A 425 13.34 -40.73 7.95
N GLN A 426 13.44 -41.26 9.17
CA GLN A 426 13.20 -40.54 10.42
C GLN A 426 14.11 -39.31 10.51
N ARG A 427 13.53 -38.12 10.43
CA ARG A 427 14.18 -36.87 10.82
C ARG A 427 13.95 -36.66 12.32
N LYS A 428 15.01 -36.85 13.10
CA LYS A 428 15.07 -36.53 14.54
C LYS A 428 14.69 -35.06 14.74
N VAL A 429 13.55 -34.82 15.37
CA VAL A 429 13.18 -33.52 15.95
C VAL A 429 13.73 -33.50 17.38
N SER A 430 14.73 -32.67 17.60
CA SER A 430 15.29 -32.37 18.91
C SER A 430 14.22 -31.71 19.77
N GLN A 431 13.84 -32.39 20.85
CA GLN A 431 13.12 -31.79 21.97
C GLN A 431 14.06 -30.78 22.64
N ASN A 432 13.76 -29.49 22.48
CA ASN A 432 14.27 -28.45 23.37
C ASN A 432 13.12 -28.00 24.27
N THR A 433 13.19 -28.52 25.48
CA THR A 433 12.58 -28.02 26.71
C THR A 433 12.91 -26.54 26.86
N VAL A 434 11.90 -25.67 26.84
CA VAL A 434 12.03 -24.32 27.41
C VAL A 434 10.92 -24.13 28.43
N VAL A 435 11.42 -24.05 29.66
CA VAL A 435 10.81 -23.68 30.92
C VAL A 435 9.88 -22.48 30.76
N GLY A 436 8.68 -22.62 31.32
CA GLY A 436 7.75 -21.52 31.47
C GLY A 436 8.23 -20.56 32.54
N ASP A 437 8.17 -19.27 32.24
CA ASP A 437 8.17 -18.21 33.22
C ASP A 437 6.90 -17.38 33.04
N GLY A 438 6.06 -17.43 34.07
CA GLY A 438 4.91 -16.57 34.21
C GLY A 438 5.36 -15.13 34.41
N PHE A 439 4.86 -14.24 33.56
CA PHE A 439 4.99 -12.80 33.77
C PHE A 439 3.60 -12.26 34.12
N THR A 440 3.44 -11.98 35.40
CA THR A 440 2.33 -11.24 36.00
C THR A 440 2.30 -9.81 35.47
N ASP A 441 1.14 -9.38 34.97
CA ASP A 441 0.79 -7.99 34.70
C ASP A 441 0.84 -7.17 36.01
N PRO A 442 1.47 -5.98 36.01
CA PRO A 442 1.16 -4.97 37.00
C PRO A 442 0.62 -3.69 36.35
N LEU A 443 -0.40 -3.14 37.02
CA LEU A 443 -0.84 -1.73 37.02
C LEU A 443 -1.92 -1.32 36.00
N ARG A 444 -3.18 -1.58 36.38
CA ARG A 444 -4.30 -0.68 36.11
C ARG A 444 -4.22 0.51 37.07
N CYS A 445 -4.14 1.72 36.54
CA CYS A 445 -4.49 2.94 37.28
C CYS A 445 -5.94 3.34 36.95
N PRO A 446 -6.75 3.75 37.94
CA PRO A 446 -8.08 4.28 37.70
C PRO A 446 -8.00 5.76 37.27
N LEU A 447 -8.79 6.12 36.25
CA LEU A 447 -9.05 7.53 35.92
C LEU A 447 -10.20 8.06 36.80
N PRO A 448 -10.16 9.34 37.22
CA PRO A 448 -11.22 9.97 38.00
C PRO A 448 -12.40 10.39 37.10
N PRO A 449 -13.59 10.61 37.69
CA PRO A 449 -14.74 11.10 36.94
C PRO A 449 -14.59 12.60 36.65
N THR A 450 -14.95 13.02 35.45
CA THR A 450 -15.18 14.43 35.14
C THR A 450 -16.65 14.61 34.82
N ASP A 451 -17.32 15.30 35.74
CA ASP A 451 -18.67 15.82 35.63
C ASP A 451 -18.74 16.99 34.63
N GLY A 452 -19.91 17.11 33.97
CA GLY A 452 -20.71 18.33 34.04
C GLY A 452 -20.34 19.55 33.19
N GLU A 453 -21.19 19.78 32.17
CA GLU A 453 -21.78 21.07 31.77
C GLU A 453 -20.90 22.18 31.16
N ALA A 454 -21.23 22.59 29.93
CA ALA A 454 -22.08 23.79 29.71
C ALA A 454 -22.27 24.07 28.21
N GLU A 455 -23.53 24.34 27.85
CA GLU A 455 -23.98 24.87 26.57
C GLU A 455 -23.39 26.26 26.26
N SER A 456 -23.19 26.57 24.97
CA SER A 456 -23.40 27.93 24.46
C SER A 456 -23.75 27.88 22.97
N LYS A 457 -24.99 28.29 22.69
CA LYS A 457 -25.53 28.63 21.37
C LYS A 457 -24.79 29.84 20.78
N THR A 458 -24.57 29.83 19.47
CA THR A 458 -24.61 31.07 18.66
C THR A 458 -25.04 30.77 17.22
N GLU A 459 -26.03 31.53 16.78
CA GLU A 459 -26.70 31.51 15.48
C GLU A 459 -25.87 32.20 14.36
N SER A 460 -25.96 31.66 13.13
CA SER A 460 -26.17 32.29 11.79
C SER A 460 -25.27 33.49 11.32
N PRO A 461 -25.14 33.82 10.00
CA PRO A 461 -25.98 33.40 8.87
C PRO A 461 -25.32 33.09 7.52
N HIS A 462 -26.17 32.52 6.65
CA HIS A 462 -26.04 32.30 5.21
C HIS A 462 -25.55 33.52 4.41
N GLN A 463 -24.70 33.28 3.40
CA GLN A 463 -24.70 34.07 2.17
C GLN A 463 -24.53 33.19 0.92
N HIS A 464 -25.50 33.37 0.03
CA HIS A 464 -25.56 32.94 -1.36
C HIS A 464 -24.39 33.50 -2.18
N LEU A 465 -23.79 32.68 -3.04
CA LEU A 465 -23.10 33.14 -4.25
C LEU A 465 -23.39 32.20 -5.42
N SER A 466 -23.93 32.79 -6.48
CA SER A 466 -24.32 32.23 -7.78
C SER A 466 -23.10 31.86 -8.64
N PRO A 467 -23.22 30.95 -9.63
CA PRO A 467 -22.14 30.68 -10.57
C PRO A 467 -22.13 31.69 -11.72
N ILE A 468 -20.95 32.22 -12.01
CA ILE A 468 -20.65 33.05 -13.18
C ILE A 468 -20.35 32.13 -14.37
N SER A 469 -21.14 32.26 -15.42
CA SER A 469 -20.88 31.71 -16.76
C SER A 469 -19.83 32.58 -17.48
N ILE A 470 -18.82 31.94 -18.06
CA ILE A 470 -17.93 32.58 -19.05
C ILE A 470 -17.91 31.68 -20.28
N ASP A 471 -18.45 32.23 -21.37
CA ASP A 471 -18.38 31.73 -22.74
C ASP A 471 -17.03 32.09 -23.40
N ASP A 472 -16.67 31.24 -24.35
CA ASP A 472 -15.85 31.45 -25.57
C ASP A 472 -14.37 31.87 -25.48
N ALA A 473 -13.52 31.06 -26.11
CA ALA A 473 -12.78 31.48 -27.31
C ALA A 473 -11.99 30.33 -27.97
N ASP A 474 -12.31 30.12 -29.24
CA ASP A 474 -11.56 29.39 -30.27
C ASP A 474 -10.06 29.67 -30.28
N ARG A 475 -9.27 28.63 -30.59
CA ARG A 475 -8.00 28.77 -31.31
C ARG A 475 -7.58 27.47 -31.99
N ASP A 476 -7.74 27.47 -33.31
CA ASP A 476 -7.13 26.55 -34.26
C ASP A 476 -5.59 26.61 -34.23
N HIS A 477 -4.94 25.44 -34.20
CA HIS A 477 -3.67 25.22 -34.90
C HIS A 477 -3.49 23.74 -35.28
N PRO A 478 -2.89 23.46 -36.47
CA PRO A 478 -2.90 22.13 -37.06
C PRO A 478 -1.64 21.30 -36.76
N GLY A 479 -1.82 19.97 -36.76
CA GLY A 479 -0.83 19.03 -37.29
C GLY A 479 0.18 18.43 -36.32
N ALA A 480 -0.22 17.37 -35.59
CA ALA A 480 0.70 16.30 -35.16
C ALA A 480 -0.08 14.99 -34.95
N LEU A 481 0.55 13.86 -35.29
CA LEU A 481 -0.06 12.55 -35.49
C LEU A 481 -0.82 11.99 -34.27
N ASN A 482 -2.07 11.59 -34.54
CA ASN A 482 -3.01 10.90 -33.65
C ASN A 482 -2.58 9.47 -33.30
N CYS A 483 -2.53 9.17 -32.00
CA CYS A 483 -2.89 7.88 -31.39
C CYS A 483 -3.24 8.10 -29.90
N ASP A 484 -4.14 9.06 -29.62
CA ASP A 484 -4.78 9.19 -28.31
C ASP A 484 -6.29 9.30 -28.53
N VAL A 485 -7.02 8.29 -28.06
CA VAL A 485 -8.48 8.32 -27.98
C VAL A 485 -8.82 8.93 -26.62
N PRO A 486 -9.38 10.15 -26.54
CA PRO A 486 -9.96 10.63 -25.31
C PRO A 486 -11.27 9.87 -25.08
N MET A 487 -11.37 9.10 -23.99
CA MET A 487 -12.67 8.68 -23.50
C MET A 487 -13.44 9.93 -23.07
N THR A 488 -14.47 10.31 -23.82
CA THR A 488 -15.44 11.31 -23.39
C THR A 488 -16.44 10.64 -22.43
N PRO A 489 -16.93 11.33 -21.37
CA PRO A 489 -17.73 10.71 -20.31
C PRO A 489 -19.17 10.32 -20.70
N ARG A 490 -19.58 10.44 -21.97
CA ARG A 490 -21.00 10.33 -22.38
C ARG A 490 -21.42 9.00 -23.01
N THR A 491 -20.49 8.11 -23.33
CA THR A 491 -20.80 6.78 -23.89
C THR A 491 -20.73 5.64 -22.88
N VAL A 492 -20.35 5.93 -21.63
CA VAL A 492 -20.27 4.95 -20.54
C VAL A 492 -21.63 4.78 -19.83
N GLU A 493 -22.44 5.84 -19.73
CA GLU A 493 -23.74 5.82 -19.03
C GLU A 493 -24.79 4.86 -19.63
N GLN A 494 -24.70 4.46 -20.91
CA GLN A 494 -25.67 3.56 -21.53
C GLN A 494 -25.26 2.07 -21.53
N MET A 495 -23.99 1.75 -21.29
CA MET A 495 -23.55 0.36 -21.07
C MET A 495 -23.63 -0.02 -19.58
N ASP A 496 -23.45 0.94 -18.66
CA ASP A 496 -23.51 0.71 -17.21
C ASP A 496 -24.90 0.24 -16.71
N ALA A 497 -26.00 0.71 -17.31
CA ALA A 497 -27.34 0.43 -16.80
C ALA A 497 -27.76 -1.06 -16.87
N LYS A 498 -27.18 -1.86 -17.78
CA LYS A 498 -27.40 -3.32 -17.84
C LYS A 498 -26.42 -4.12 -16.99
N GLU A 499 -25.26 -3.54 -16.69
CA GLU A 499 -24.18 -4.14 -15.89
C GLU A 499 -24.53 -4.10 -14.39
N PHE A 500 -25.11 -2.98 -13.91
CA PHE A 500 -25.60 -2.83 -12.53
C PHE A 500 -26.78 -3.76 -12.19
N GLN A 501 -27.62 -4.09 -13.18
CA GLN A 501 -28.77 -4.98 -12.97
C GLN A 501 -28.34 -6.43 -12.68
N PHE A 502 -27.20 -6.87 -13.22
CA PHE A 502 -26.68 -8.23 -13.03
C PHE A 502 -25.87 -8.39 -11.73
N GLU A 503 -25.11 -7.38 -11.32
CA GLU A 503 -24.45 -7.39 -10.00
C GLU A 503 -25.48 -7.34 -8.85
N GLY A 504 -26.57 -6.58 -9.01
CA GLY A 504 -27.69 -6.60 -8.09
C GLY A 504 -28.41 -7.95 -8.00
N GLU A 505 -28.51 -8.67 -9.13
CA GLU A 505 -29.02 -10.05 -9.14
C GLU A 505 -28.03 -11.03 -8.51
N LEU A 506 -26.72 -10.90 -8.71
CA LEU A 506 -25.75 -11.82 -8.09
C LEU A 506 -25.73 -11.68 -6.57
N VAL A 507 -25.80 -10.45 -6.04
CA VAL A 507 -25.85 -10.21 -4.59
C VAL A 507 -27.20 -10.58 -4.00
N ARG A 508 -28.32 -10.22 -4.64
CA ARG A 508 -29.64 -10.71 -4.25
C ARG A 508 -29.76 -12.22 -4.37
N MET A 509 -29.10 -12.85 -5.33
CA MET A 509 -29.09 -14.30 -5.48
C MET A 509 -28.16 -14.92 -4.44
N THR A 510 -27.09 -14.26 -3.99
CA THR A 510 -26.26 -14.77 -2.89
C THR A 510 -27.02 -14.69 -1.57
N ASP A 511 -27.77 -13.62 -1.30
CA ASP A 511 -28.63 -13.51 -0.13
C ASP A 511 -29.86 -14.40 -0.25
N THR A 512 -30.54 -14.46 -1.40
CA THR A 512 -31.69 -15.36 -1.60
C THR A 512 -31.26 -16.82 -1.61
N VAL A 513 -30.06 -17.16 -2.09
CA VAL A 513 -29.50 -18.51 -2.03
C VAL A 513 -28.97 -18.81 -0.63
N MET A 514 -28.35 -17.87 0.09
CA MET A 514 -27.91 -18.08 1.48
C MET A 514 -29.08 -18.12 2.46
N GLU A 515 -30.12 -17.32 2.24
CA GLU A 515 -31.40 -17.35 2.93
C GLU A 515 -32.20 -18.60 2.52
N ALA A 516 -32.14 -19.04 1.25
CA ALA A 516 -32.68 -20.33 0.80
C ALA A 516 -31.86 -21.53 1.33
N LEU A 517 -30.56 -21.38 1.57
CA LEU A 517 -29.70 -22.37 2.21
C LEU A 517 -29.92 -22.42 3.72
N ARG A 518 -30.22 -21.27 4.34
CA ARG A 518 -30.64 -21.18 5.75
C ARG A 518 -32.07 -21.68 5.97
N SER A 519 -32.97 -21.44 5.03
CA SER A 519 -34.39 -21.82 5.11
C SER A 519 -34.70 -23.19 4.52
N ARG A 520 -33.86 -23.76 3.64
CA ARG A 520 -33.91 -25.17 3.28
C ARG A 520 -33.12 -25.98 4.29
N ALA A 521 -33.86 -26.57 5.23
CA ALA A 521 -33.38 -27.68 6.06
C ALA A 521 -32.57 -28.70 5.24
N SER A 522 -32.95 -28.96 3.98
CA SER A 522 -32.32 -29.98 3.14
C SER A 522 -30.83 -29.82 2.84
N LEU A 523 -30.25 -28.61 2.82
CA LEU A 523 -28.82 -28.45 2.49
C LEU A 523 -27.95 -28.55 3.74
N ARG A 524 -28.39 -27.97 4.86
CA ARG A 524 -27.80 -28.17 6.18
C ARG A 524 -27.92 -29.63 6.64
N ASP A 525 -29.06 -30.25 6.36
CA ASP A 525 -29.29 -31.68 6.56
C ASP A 525 -28.47 -32.53 5.58
N LEU A 526 -28.17 -32.07 4.36
CA LEU A 526 -27.22 -32.76 3.46
C LEU A 526 -25.80 -32.75 4.04
N PHE A 527 -25.34 -31.60 4.53
CA PHE A 527 -24.04 -31.45 5.17
C PHE A 527 -23.94 -32.23 6.49
N HIS A 528 -25.05 -32.43 7.21
CA HIS A 528 -25.09 -33.25 8.42
C HIS A 528 -25.32 -34.75 8.16
N ASN A 529 -26.09 -35.15 7.15
CA ASN A 529 -26.45 -36.55 6.87
C ASN A 529 -25.35 -37.33 6.14
N TYR A 530 -24.43 -36.67 5.43
CA TYR A 530 -23.33 -37.34 4.72
C TYR A 530 -22.13 -37.73 5.62
N GLY A 531 -22.28 -37.77 6.94
CA GLY A 531 -21.30 -38.42 7.83
C GLY A 531 -19.87 -37.84 7.79
N GLY A 532 -19.69 -36.61 7.31
CA GLY A 532 -18.41 -35.90 7.33
C GLY A 532 -17.58 -35.98 6.04
N GLU A 533 -17.91 -36.84 5.08
CA GLU A 533 -17.25 -36.89 3.77
C GLU A 533 -18.24 -36.46 2.69
N LEU A 534 -18.20 -35.17 2.34
CA LEU A 534 -18.87 -34.68 1.13
C LEU A 534 -18.37 -35.48 -0.08
N PRO A 535 -19.23 -35.75 -1.08
CA PRO A 535 -18.78 -36.21 -2.39
C PRO A 535 -17.63 -35.31 -2.83
N GLY A 536 -16.50 -35.92 -3.19
CA GLY A 536 -15.29 -35.19 -3.55
C GLY A 536 -15.62 -34.07 -4.53
N LEU A 537 -15.20 -32.84 -4.21
CA LEU A 537 -15.44 -31.68 -5.07
C LEU A 537 -15.00 -31.99 -6.50
N SER A 538 -15.77 -31.57 -7.50
CA SER A 538 -15.38 -31.81 -8.89
C SER A 538 -14.03 -31.16 -9.21
N ILE A 539 -13.28 -31.79 -10.13
CA ILE A 539 -11.97 -31.29 -10.59
C ILE A 539 -12.00 -29.80 -11.00
N PRO A 540 -13.05 -29.30 -11.70
CA PRO A 540 -13.16 -27.87 -12.00
C PRO A 540 -13.21 -26.97 -10.75
N ILE A 541 -13.96 -27.36 -9.72
CA ILE A 541 -14.07 -26.60 -8.46
C ILE A 541 -12.74 -26.65 -7.69
N GLN A 542 -12.09 -27.82 -7.61
CA GLN A 542 -10.77 -27.93 -6.99
C GLN A 542 -9.74 -27.03 -7.68
N ARG A 543 -9.79 -26.95 -9.01
CA ARG A 543 -8.93 -26.04 -9.80
C ARG A 543 -9.23 -24.58 -9.47
N GLU A 544 -10.48 -24.19 -9.33
CA GLU A 544 -10.87 -22.83 -8.95
C GLU A 544 -10.38 -22.47 -7.53
N ILE A 545 -10.53 -23.39 -6.57
CA ILE A 545 -9.98 -23.26 -5.22
C ILE A 545 -8.47 -23.04 -5.28
N HIS A 546 -7.74 -23.87 -6.02
CA HIS A 546 -6.28 -23.72 -6.18
C HIS A 546 -5.89 -22.41 -6.89
N ASN A 547 -6.69 -21.95 -7.84
CA ASN A 547 -6.47 -20.66 -8.51
C ASN A 547 -6.64 -19.47 -7.57
N ILE A 548 -7.60 -19.53 -6.64
CA ILE A 548 -7.74 -18.51 -5.59
C ILE A 548 -6.52 -18.56 -4.67
N TYR A 549 -6.10 -19.75 -4.21
CA TYR A 549 -4.91 -19.88 -3.37
C TYR A 549 -3.69 -19.24 -4.02
N THR A 550 -3.35 -19.66 -5.24
CA THR A 550 -2.15 -19.19 -5.94
C THR A 550 -2.19 -17.69 -6.26
N ALA A 551 -3.38 -17.09 -6.39
CA ALA A 551 -3.54 -15.68 -6.66
C ALA A 551 -3.42 -14.79 -5.41
N PHE A 552 -3.91 -15.23 -4.24
CA PHE A 552 -4.11 -14.37 -3.06
C PHE A 552 -3.31 -14.76 -1.81
N VAL A 553 -2.91 -16.01 -1.65
CA VAL A 553 -2.44 -16.52 -0.35
C VAL A 553 -0.90 -16.53 -0.22
N PRO A 554 -0.12 -17.05 -1.18
CA PRO A 554 1.34 -17.00 -1.08
C PRO A 554 1.86 -15.56 -0.92
N ALA A 555 2.90 -15.37 -0.11
CA ALA A 555 3.51 -14.05 0.09
C ALA A 555 4.06 -13.42 -1.21
N ASN A 556 4.37 -14.26 -2.22
CA ASN A 556 4.81 -13.88 -3.55
C ASN A 556 3.67 -13.88 -4.59
N ALA A 557 2.43 -14.11 -4.17
CA ALA A 557 1.27 -14.13 -5.06
C ALA A 557 1.01 -12.76 -5.70
N GLU A 558 0.29 -12.75 -6.81
CA GLU A 558 0.03 -11.53 -7.58
C GLU A 558 -0.85 -10.53 -6.84
N LEU A 559 -1.87 -11.06 -6.16
CA LEU A 559 -2.86 -10.33 -5.40
C LEU A 559 -2.75 -10.74 -3.93
N ALA A 560 -1.51 -10.96 -3.47
CA ALA A 560 -1.25 -11.40 -2.10
C ALA A 560 -1.94 -10.48 -1.09
N ILE A 561 -2.90 -11.02 -0.35
CA ILE A 561 -3.57 -10.30 0.73
C ILE A 561 -2.79 -10.50 2.03
N ASN A 562 -2.77 -9.48 2.88
CA ASN A 562 -2.00 -9.50 4.14
C ASN A 562 -2.71 -10.34 5.21
N LEU A 563 -2.73 -11.65 5.02
CA LEU A 563 -3.31 -12.60 5.99
C LEU A 563 -2.38 -12.79 7.18
N LYS A 564 -2.97 -13.12 8.34
CA LYS A 564 -2.22 -13.62 9.47
C LYS A 564 -1.49 -14.91 9.08
N PHE A 565 -0.30 -15.09 9.67
CA PHE A 565 0.53 -16.25 9.43
C PHE A 565 -0.22 -17.58 9.62
N ILE A 566 -1.07 -17.68 10.64
CA ILE A 566 -1.85 -18.89 10.94
C ILE A 566 -2.79 -19.24 9.79
N SER A 567 -3.59 -18.27 9.32
CA SER A 567 -4.56 -18.45 8.24
C SER A 567 -3.88 -18.81 6.92
N ALA A 568 -2.79 -18.12 6.58
CA ALA A 568 -1.99 -18.45 5.41
C ALA A 568 -1.38 -19.86 5.48
N HIS A 569 -0.81 -20.24 6.64
CA HIS A 569 -0.22 -21.56 6.86
C HIS A 569 -1.26 -22.68 6.78
N MET A 570 -2.44 -22.50 7.38
CA MET A 570 -3.54 -23.46 7.29
C MET A 570 -3.99 -23.69 5.85
N LEU A 571 -4.13 -22.62 5.07
CA LEU A 571 -4.46 -22.70 3.66
C LEU A 571 -3.37 -23.41 2.85
N SER A 572 -2.09 -23.10 3.10
CA SER A 572 -0.97 -23.79 2.45
C SER A 572 -0.97 -25.29 2.76
N ALA A 573 -1.14 -25.68 4.02
CA ALA A 573 -1.18 -27.08 4.41
C ALA A 573 -2.36 -27.83 3.77
N ALA A 574 -3.56 -27.23 3.76
CA ALA A 574 -4.74 -27.82 3.13
C ALA A 574 -4.54 -28.03 1.61
N ILE A 575 -3.94 -27.06 0.91
CA ILE A 575 -3.63 -27.16 -0.52
C ILE A 575 -2.56 -28.23 -0.79
N GLU A 576 -1.51 -28.29 0.03
CA GLU A 576 -0.45 -29.30 -0.10
C GLU A 576 -0.96 -30.73 0.12
N ASN A 577 -1.87 -30.92 1.08
CA ASN A 577 -2.50 -32.20 1.37
C ASN A 577 -3.67 -32.55 0.42
N LYS A 578 -4.04 -31.64 -0.50
CA LYS A 578 -5.23 -31.74 -1.37
C LYS A 578 -6.55 -31.88 -0.58
N GLU A 579 -6.59 -31.32 0.62
CA GLU A 579 -7.76 -31.26 1.49
C GLU A 579 -8.62 -30.03 1.11
N TYR A 580 -9.39 -30.16 0.03
CA TYR A 580 -10.25 -29.08 -0.44
C TYR A 580 -11.56 -29.06 0.34
N SER A 581 -11.86 -27.92 0.98
CA SER A 581 -13.12 -27.68 1.66
C SER A 581 -13.72 -26.33 1.23
N LEU A 582 -15.05 -26.24 1.16
CA LEU A 582 -15.77 -25.00 0.85
C LEU A 582 -15.48 -23.89 1.89
N THR A 583 -15.23 -24.28 3.13
CA THR A 583 -15.00 -23.38 4.27
C THR A 583 -13.53 -23.03 4.49
N MET A 584 -12.60 -23.56 3.67
CA MET A 584 -11.17 -23.38 3.93
C MET A 584 -10.73 -21.91 3.90
N TYR A 585 -11.42 -21.07 3.13
CA TYR A 585 -11.16 -19.62 3.05
C TYR A 585 -12.01 -18.76 3.98
N ASP A 586 -12.91 -19.31 4.80
CA ASP A 586 -13.81 -18.49 5.63
C ASP A 586 -13.04 -17.60 6.63
N GLU A 587 -11.93 -18.10 7.19
CA GLU A 587 -11.09 -17.29 8.07
C GLU A 587 -10.35 -16.17 7.30
N ALA A 588 -9.79 -16.50 6.13
CA ALA A 588 -9.14 -15.51 5.27
C ALA A 588 -10.15 -14.45 4.77
N PHE A 589 -11.38 -14.84 4.45
CA PHE A 589 -12.47 -13.95 4.09
C PHE A 589 -12.84 -13.01 5.24
N ARG A 590 -12.93 -13.54 6.47
CA ARG A 590 -13.15 -12.70 7.66
C ARG A 590 -12.02 -11.72 7.90
N GLU A 591 -10.78 -12.14 7.71
CA GLU A 591 -9.62 -11.24 7.79
C GLU A 591 -9.65 -10.15 6.72
N ALA A 592 -9.99 -10.49 5.48
CA ALA A 592 -10.13 -9.55 4.38
C ALA A 592 -11.26 -8.52 4.63
N LEU A 593 -12.42 -8.98 5.10
CA LEU A 593 -13.52 -8.11 5.53
C LEU A 593 -13.09 -7.16 6.63
N ASN A 594 -12.41 -7.66 7.66
CA ASN A 594 -11.89 -6.81 8.73
C ASN A 594 -10.91 -5.76 8.18
N MET A 595 -10.00 -6.15 7.27
CA MET A 595 -9.08 -5.20 6.64
C MET A 595 -9.82 -4.11 5.85
N LEU A 596 -10.87 -4.46 5.12
CA LEU A 596 -11.71 -3.50 4.40
C LEU A 596 -12.48 -2.58 5.35
N TYR A 597 -13.11 -3.15 6.37
CA TYR A 597 -13.87 -2.44 7.39
C TYR A 597 -12.99 -1.44 8.16
N PHE A 598 -11.80 -1.84 8.60
CA PHE A 598 -10.94 -0.96 9.40
C PHE A 598 -10.13 0.04 8.56
N ASN A 599 -9.80 -0.27 7.29
CA ASN A 599 -8.88 0.56 6.51
C ASN A 599 -9.53 1.37 5.37
N VAL A 600 -10.66 0.90 4.82
CA VAL A 600 -11.30 1.48 3.63
C VAL A 600 -12.62 2.14 3.98
N PHE A 601 -13.51 1.42 4.67
CA PHE A 601 -14.88 1.88 4.95
C PHE A 601 -14.97 3.27 5.62
N PRO A 602 -14.21 3.57 6.68
CA PRO A 602 -14.16 4.90 7.29
C PRO A 602 -13.82 6.01 6.30
N LYS A 603 -12.96 5.72 5.33
CA LYS A 603 -12.51 6.71 4.35
C LYS A 603 -13.54 6.88 3.25
N HIS A 604 -14.19 5.79 2.85
CA HIS A 604 -15.31 5.81 1.93
C HIS A 604 -16.45 6.69 2.47
N LEU A 605 -16.79 6.59 3.76
CA LEU A 605 -17.80 7.46 4.40
C LEU A 605 -17.43 8.96 4.42
N HIS A 606 -16.18 9.31 4.13
CA HIS A 606 -15.69 10.69 4.09
C HIS A 606 -15.38 11.19 2.67
N MET A 607 -15.42 10.32 1.67
CA MET A 607 -15.29 10.68 0.25
C MET A 607 -16.65 11.15 -0.27
#